data_AF-A0A5C5BG63-F1
#
_entry.id   AF-A0A5C5BG63-F1
#
_cell.length_a   1.000
_cell.length_b   1.000
_cell.length_c   1.000
_cell.angle_alpha   90.00
_cell.angle_beta   90.00
_cell.angle_gamma   90.00
#
_symmetry.space_group_name_H-M   'P 1'
#
loop_
_entity.id
_entity.type
_entity.pdbx_description
1 polymer ?
#
loop_
_entity_poly.entity_id
_entity_poly.type
_entity_poly.pdbx_seq_one_letter_code
_entity_poly.pdbx_strand_id
1 'polypeptide(L)'
;MAKVPAPLRGVQQQVGRTLTKALGLTEPVSLRRTDPDHVDVPLASGPVLVVGTGPDADALATALLGWGVDVRRHSPQVGAPAQQRWGAVVAVLTDLESPGEEAEAVLAVAGVLRDLARCARVVTLSRLPRPDDTPARSAARAGVEGLVRSLGKELRAGATANGLQLADGVDVAAPAVLGALRFLVSARSAFVDGQLLPITSDGVAPADWTRPLEGLVAVVTGAARGIGAETVRVLARDGAHVLGVDVPAAGEGLARTMNAVGGIALQLDITAPDAGERILDRAERAFGGLDVLVHNAGILRDKLLANMSPEQWTSVVGVNLAAQLAITQTLAARVPDLVQVSLASTSGIAGNRGQTNYGYSKAGVIGATQAWAPVLAAGGGRANAVAPGFIETEMTSSIPAVPREISRRASSLGQGGKPVDVAEAIAFLASPQAGGVNGAVLRVCGQNLVGR
;
A
#
# COMPACT_ATOMS: atom_id res chain seq x y z
N MET A 1 7.20 24.22 14.73
CA MET A 1 6.54 23.40 15.77
C MET A 1 6.10 24.30 16.92
N ALA A 2 4.82 24.69 17.00
CA ALA A 2 4.32 25.29 18.22
C ALA A 2 4.10 24.17 19.25
N LYS A 3 4.87 24.16 20.34
CA LYS A 3 4.70 23.21 21.45
C LYS A 3 3.30 23.40 22.02
N VAL A 4 2.47 22.36 21.96
CA VAL A 4 1.18 22.33 22.67
C VAL A 4 1.46 22.52 24.17
N PRO A 5 0.81 23.50 24.84
CA PRO A 5 0.98 23.77 26.27
C PRO A 5 0.77 22.51 27.11
N ALA A 6 1.59 22.33 28.15
CA ALA A 6 1.59 21.16 29.04
C ALA A 6 0.18 20.71 29.53
N PRO A 7 -0.76 21.59 29.94
CA PRO A 7 -2.07 21.15 30.42
C PRO A 7 -2.96 20.52 29.32
N LEU A 8 -2.77 20.89 28.05
CA LEU A 8 -3.54 20.34 26.93
C LEU A 8 -3.05 18.94 26.49
N ARG A 9 -1.81 18.56 26.85
CA ARG A 9 -1.29 17.20 26.60
C ARG A 9 -1.95 16.17 27.51
N GLY A 10 -2.21 16.53 28.77
CA GLY A 10 -2.90 15.66 29.72
C GLY A 10 -4.32 15.33 29.25
N VAL A 11 -5.05 16.35 28.78
CA VAL A 11 -6.40 16.20 28.22
C VAL A 11 -6.38 15.38 26.91
N GLN A 12 -5.43 15.62 26.00
CA GLN A 12 -5.29 14.80 24.77
C GLN A 12 -4.95 13.34 25.07
N GLN A 13 -4.08 13.07 26.04
CA GLN A 13 -3.72 11.71 26.44
C GLN A 13 -4.88 10.99 27.14
N GLN A 14 -5.64 11.70 27.96
CA GLN A 14 -6.80 11.14 28.67
C GLN A 14 -7.97 10.90 27.71
N VAL A 15 -8.27 11.82 26.80
CA VAL A 15 -9.25 11.62 25.71
C VAL A 15 -8.79 10.46 24.82
N GLY A 16 -7.52 10.40 24.44
CA GLY A 16 -6.96 9.31 23.65
C GLY A 16 -7.13 7.95 24.33
N ARG A 17 -6.75 7.81 25.60
CA ARG A 17 -6.91 6.55 26.37
C ARG A 17 -8.38 6.13 26.55
N THR A 18 -9.26 7.08 26.81
CA THR A 18 -10.70 6.82 26.95
C THR A 18 -11.31 6.39 25.61
N LEU A 19 -10.91 7.03 24.50
CA LEU A 19 -11.36 6.67 23.15
C LEU A 19 -10.83 5.30 22.73
N THR A 20 -9.56 4.99 23.02
CA THR A 20 -8.95 3.68 22.78
C THR A 20 -9.72 2.58 23.51
N LYS A 21 -10.07 2.78 24.79
CA LYS A 21 -10.90 1.83 25.54
C LYS A 21 -12.33 1.71 25.00
N ALA A 22 -12.98 2.83 24.67
CA ALA A 22 -14.36 2.85 24.18
C ALA A 22 -14.53 2.20 22.79
N LEU A 23 -13.52 2.32 21.93
CA LEU A 23 -13.50 1.75 20.59
C LEU A 23 -12.83 0.36 20.53
N GLY A 24 -12.38 -0.19 21.66
CA GLY A 24 -11.66 -1.47 21.72
C GLY A 24 -10.30 -1.47 20.99
N LEU A 25 -9.73 -0.30 20.74
CA LEU A 25 -8.51 -0.13 19.94
C LEU A 25 -7.25 -0.47 20.73
N THR A 26 -6.17 -0.77 20.02
CA THR A 26 -4.87 -1.04 20.64
C THR A 26 -4.16 0.25 21.06
N GLU A 27 -3.36 0.20 22.14
CA GLU A 27 -2.44 1.29 22.43
C GLU A 27 -1.38 1.36 21.32
N PRO A 28 -1.10 2.56 20.76
CA PRO A 28 -0.19 2.71 19.64
C PRO A 28 1.23 2.39 20.07
N VAL A 29 1.95 1.64 19.25
CA VAL A 29 3.39 1.47 19.37
C VAL A 29 4.08 2.24 18.25
N SER A 30 5.33 2.66 18.44
CA SER A 30 6.14 3.11 17.30
C SER A 30 6.30 1.95 16.32
N LEU A 31 5.74 2.11 15.11
CA LEU A 31 5.81 1.10 14.06
C LEU A 31 7.23 1.02 13.49
N ARG A 32 7.73 -0.20 13.31
CA ARG A 32 8.98 -0.49 12.60
C ARG A 32 8.80 -0.11 11.12
N ARG A 33 9.65 0.78 10.63
CA ARG A 33 9.73 1.19 9.22
C ARG A 33 11.14 0.94 8.70
N THR A 34 11.26 0.85 7.39
CA THR A 34 12.53 0.64 6.70
C THR A 34 13.50 1.77 6.98
N ASP A 35 14.75 1.40 7.24
CA ASP A 35 15.86 2.34 7.25
C ASP A 35 16.23 2.64 5.78
N PRO A 36 16.20 3.92 5.33
CA PRO A 36 16.51 4.26 3.95
C PRO A 36 17.92 3.84 3.52
N ASP A 37 18.86 3.68 4.44
CA ASP A 37 20.23 3.24 4.13
C ASP A 37 20.39 1.70 4.17
N HIS A 38 19.40 1.00 4.73
CA HIS A 38 19.43 -0.45 4.98
C HIS A 38 18.07 -1.09 4.69
N VAL A 39 17.67 -1.06 3.40
CA VAL A 39 16.39 -1.62 2.93
C VAL A 39 16.32 -3.12 3.18
N ASP A 40 15.20 -3.58 3.77
CA ASP A 40 14.96 -4.98 4.11
C ASP A 40 16.03 -5.62 5.03
N VAL A 41 16.71 -4.83 5.88
CA VAL A 41 17.69 -5.33 6.86
C VAL A 41 17.29 -5.01 8.31
N PRO A 42 17.02 -6.02 9.16
CA PRO A 42 16.66 -7.39 8.76
C PRO A 42 15.34 -7.40 7.96
N LEU A 43 15.03 -8.45 7.20
CA LEU A 43 13.76 -8.48 6.45
C LEU A 43 12.58 -8.57 7.44
N ALA A 44 12.53 -9.61 8.25
CA ALA A 44 11.59 -9.79 9.36
C ALA A 44 12.20 -9.34 10.70
N SER A 45 11.37 -9.03 11.70
CA SER A 45 11.81 -8.62 13.04
C SER A 45 12.27 -9.79 13.93
N GLY A 46 12.31 -11.01 13.38
CA GLY A 46 12.63 -12.27 14.06
C GLY A 46 12.38 -13.45 13.12
N PRO A 47 12.45 -14.70 13.63
CA PRO A 47 12.19 -15.90 12.83
C PRO A 47 10.79 -15.89 12.19
N VAL A 48 10.66 -16.56 11.06
CA VAL A 48 9.42 -16.69 10.29
C VAL A 48 8.89 -18.11 10.40
N LEU A 49 7.67 -18.25 10.88
CA LEU A 49 6.95 -19.53 10.87
C LEU A 49 6.18 -19.67 9.56
N VAL A 50 6.40 -20.74 8.81
CA VAL A 50 5.58 -21.10 7.64
C VAL A 50 4.68 -22.27 8.05
N VAL A 51 3.38 -22.02 8.07
CA VAL A 51 2.32 -22.95 8.47
C VAL A 51 1.56 -23.41 7.23
N GLY A 52 1.18 -24.68 7.19
CA GLY A 52 0.50 -25.32 6.07
C GLY A 52 1.22 -26.59 5.67
N THR A 53 0.45 -27.57 5.19
CA THR A 53 0.94 -28.84 4.68
C THR A 53 1.13 -28.74 3.16
N GLY A 54 1.87 -29.68 2.58
CA GLY A 54 1.99 -29.79 1.13
C GLY A 54 3.12 -28.96 0.48
N PRO A 55 3.28 -29.12 -0.85
CA PRO A 55 4.44 -28.63 -1.60
C PRO A 55 4.53 -27.11 -1.64
N ASP A 56 3.40 -26.40 -1.67
CA ASP A 56 3.37 -24.93 -1.71
C ASP A 56 4.03 -24.33 -0.46
N ALA A 57 3.77 -24.93 0.70
CA ALA A 57 4.32 -24.46 1.96
C ALA A 57 5.82 -24.76 2.09
N ASP A 58 6.29 -25.87 1.50
CA ASP A 58 7.72 -26.20 1.45
C ASP A 58 8.48 -25.31 0.45
N ALA A 59 7.87 -24.99 -0.69
CA ALA A 59 8.43 -24.07 -1.68
C ALA A 59 8.63 -22.67 -1.11
N LEU A 60 7.63 -22.13 -0.41
CA LEU A 60 7.72 -20.82 0.24
C LEU A 60 8.76 -20.78 1.37
N ALA A 61 8.84 -21.85 2.15
CA ALA A 61 9.86 -21.94 3.18
C ALA A 61 11.28 -21.97 2.60
N THR A 62 11.48 -22.68 1.49
CA THR A 62 12.74 -22.70 0.75
C THR A 62 13.09 -21.32 0.21
N ALA A 63 12.11 -20.60 -0.36
CA ALA A 63 12.31 -19.24 -0.86
C ALA A 63 12.69 -18.26 0.26
N LEU A 64 12.00 -18.32 1.41
CA LEU A 64 12.29 -17.49 2.58
C LEU A 64 13.68 -17.77 3.18
N LEU A 65 14.09 -19.04 3.24
CA LEU A 65 15.45 -19.44 3.63
C LEU A 65 16.50 -18.84 2.68
N GLY A 66 16.20 -18.83 1.38
CA GLY A 66 17.05 -18.20 0.35
C GLY A 66 17.27 -16.69 0.54
N TRP A 67 16.40 -16.01 1.30
CA TRP A 67 16.57 -14.60 1.68
C TRP A 67 17.37 -14.38 2.97
N GLY A 68 17.93 -15.45 3.56
CA GLY A 68 18.70 -15.36 4.79
C GLY A 68 17.85 -15.16 6.05
N VAL A 69 16.57 -15.53 6.01
CA VAL A 69 15.65 -15.48 7.16
C VAL A 69 15.70 -16.80 7.92
N ASP A 70 15.63 -16.78 9.27
CA ASP A 70 15.42 -18.00 10.08
C ASP A 70 13.98 -18.49 9.88
N VAL A 71 13.81 -19.63 9.20
CA VAL A 71 12.49 -20.19 8.87
C VAL A 71 12.22 -21.45 9.69
N ARG A 72 11.01 -21.54 10.24
CA ARG A 72 10.50 -22.74 10.93
C ARG A 72 9.25 -23.26 10.23
N ARG A 73 9.10 -24.58 10.15
CA ARG A 73 7.91 -25.27 9.62
C ARG A 73 7.01 -25.87 10.69
N HIS A 74 7.56 -26.09 11.88
CA HIS A 74 6.84 -26.72 12.98
C HIS A 74 6.29 -25.65 13.91
N SER A 75 4.97 -25.59 14.03
CA SER A 75 4.32 -24.76 15.04
C SER A 75 4.55 -25.36 16.43
N PRO A 76 4.77 -24.53 17.48
CA PRO A 76 4.65 -24.97 18.86
C PRO A 76 3.23 -25.52 19.12
N GLN A 77 3.11 -26.45 20.08
CA GLN A 77 1.80 -26.88 20.58
C GLN A 77 1.06 -25.70 21.21
N VAL A 78 -0.25 -25.60 20.97
CA VAL A 78 -1.09 -24.53 21.54
C VAL A 78 -1.00 -24.58 23.07
N GLY A 79 -0.60 -23.47 23.68
CA GLY A 79 -0.44 -23.35 25.14
C GLY A 79 0.94 -23.75 25.67
N ALA A 80 1.87 -24.18 24.82
CA ALA A 80 3.26 -24.39 25.22
C ALA A 80 3.94 -23.06 25.61
N PRO A 81 4.94 -23.08 26.51
CA PRO A 81 5.72 -21.88 26.85
C PRO A 81 6.41 -21.28 25.62
N ALA A 82 6.44 -19.94 25.55
CA ALA A 82 7.11 -19.20 24.50
C ALA A 82 8.61 -19.52 24.46
N GLN A 83 9.08 -20.12 23.36
CA GLN A 83 10.51 -20.40 23.16
C GLN A 83 11.24 -19.26 22.43
N GLN A 84 10.52 -18.44 21.67
CA GLN A 84 11.06 -17.33 20.88
C GLN A 84 9.98 -16.30 20.54
N ARG A 85 10.38 -15.17 19.95
CA ARG A 85 9.46 -14.16 19.41
C ARG A 85 9.42 -14.21 17.89
N TRP A 86 8.23 -14.43 17.32
CA TRP A 86 8.07 -14.59 15.87
C TRP A 86 8.01 -13.24 15.15
N GLY A 87 8.90 -13.04 14.18
CA GLY A 87 8.92 -11.85 13.33
C GLY A 87 7.83 -11.88 12.27
N ALA A 88 7.52 -13.06 11.73
CA ALA A 88 6.36 -13.26 10.89
C ALA A 88 5.79 -14.68 10.99
N VAL A 89 4.54 -14.81 10.56
CA VAL A 89 3.84 -16.09 10.37
C VAL A 89 3.22 -16.06 8.97
N VAL A 90 3.53 -17.06 8.16
CA VAL A 90 3.02 -17.23 6.80
C VAL A 90 2.12 -18.47 6.80
N ALA A 91 0.81 -18.28 6.59
CA ALA A 91 -0.16 -19.37 6.55
C ALA A 91 -0.53 -19.71 5.11
N VAL A 92 -0.24 -20.92 4.69
CA VAL A 92 -0.44 -21.40 3.33
C VAL A 92 -1.76 -22.18 3.28
N LEU A 93 -2.71 -21.62 2.54
CA LEU A 93 -4.11 -22.02 2.43
C LEU A 93 -4.51 -22.14 0.96
N THR A 94 -3.58 -22.59 0.10
CA THR A 94 -3.77 -22.64 -1.35
C THR A 94 -4.59 -23.85 -1.80
N ASP A 95 -4.60 -24.92 -1.01
CA ASP A 95 -5.25 -26.20 -1.33
C ASP A 95 -6.70 -26.30 -0.81
N LEU A 96 -7.33 -25.18 -0.43
CA LEU A 96 -8.70 -25.20 0.12
C LEU A 96 -9.74 -25.58 -0.94
N GLU A 97 -10.42 -26.69 -0.67
CA GLU A 97 -11.49 -27.30 -1.46
C GLU A 97 -12.84 -27.29 -0.75
N SER A 98 -12.85 -27.31 0.59
CA SER A 98 -14.06 -27.29 1.41
C SER A 98 -13.85 -26.59 2.77
N PRO A 99 -14.90 -26.01 3.36
CA PRO A 99 -14.80 -25.38 4.69
C PRO A 99 -14.34 -26.37 5.76
N GLY A 100 -13.43 -25.93 6.63
CA GLY A 100 -12.84 -26.72 7.71
C GLY A 100 -11.44 -27.24 7.42
N GLU A 101 -11.04 -27.30 6.14
CA GLU A 101 -9.67 -27.70 5.75
C GLU A 101 -8.63 -26.67 6.19
N GLU A 102 -9.02 -25.41 6.36
CA GLU A 102 -8.15 -24.35 6.87
C GLU A 102 -7.80 -24.51 8.36
N ALA A 103 -8.56 -25.32 9.11
CA ALA A 103 -8.55 -25.32 10.57
C ALA A 103 -7.17 -25.61 11.17
N GLU A 104 -6.44 -26.60 10.64
CA GLU A 104 -5.11 -26.96 11.17
C GLU A 104 -4.13 -25.77 11.07
N ALA A 105 -4.03 -25.16 9.88
CA ALA A 105 -3.15 -24.03 9.66
C ALA A 105 -3.57 -22.80 10.48
N VAL A 106 -4.87 -22.51 10.55
CA VAL A 106 -5.41 -21.39 11.34
C VAL A 106 -5.16 -21.57 12.84
N LEU A 107 -5.33 -22.78 13.38
CA LEU A 107 -5.08 -23.07 14.78
C LEU A 107 -3.59 -23.03 15.14
N ALA A 108 -2.71 -23.41 14.21
CA ALA A 108 -1.27 -23.23 14.37
C ALA A 108 -0.89 -21.74 14.40
N VAL A 109 -1.47 -20.89 13.55
CA VAL A 109 -1.32 -19.43 13.65
C VAL A 109 -1.79 -18.93 15.03
N ALA A 110 -2.98 -19.37 15.48
CA ALA A 110 -3.53 -18.99 16.78
C ALA A 110 -2.60 -19.36 17.95
N GLY A 111 -1.93 -20.51 17.86
CA GLY A 111 -0.97 -21.01 18.86
C GLY A 111 0.22 -20.09 19.10
N VAL A 112 0.60 -19.25 18.13
CA VAL A 112 1.78 -18.37 18.22
C VAL A 112 1.47 -16.88 18.34
N LEU A 113 0.19 -16.48 18.33
CA LEU A 113 -0.20 -15.05 18.37
C LEU A 113 0.31 -14.31 19.61
N ARG A 114 0.39 -14.99 20.76
CA ARG A 114 0.91 -14.41 22.02
C ARG A 114 2.43 -14.22 22.02
N ASP A 115 3.10 -14.89 21.09
CA ASP A 115 4.55 -14.95 20.97
C ASP A 115 5.06 -14.13 19.77
N LEU A 116 4.19 -13.37 19.11
CA LEU A 116 4.61 -12.44 18.08
C LEU A 116 5.57 -11.38 18.64
N ALA A 117 6.60 -11.07 17.86
CA ALA A 117 7.45 -9.92 18.08
C ALA A 117 6.65 -8.62 17.89
N ARG A 118 7.19 -7.51 18.39
CA ARG A 118 6.64 -6.18 18.08
C ARG A 118 6.73 -5.93 16.58
N CYS A 119 5.65 -5.39 16.01
CA CYS A 119 5.51 -5.19 14.57
C CYS A 119 5.75 -6.46 13.75
N ALA A 120 5.31 -7.62 14.26
CA ALA A 120 5.31 -8.85 13.48
C ALA A 120 4.34 -8.79 12.28
N ARG A 121 4.43 -9.77 11.39
CA ARG A 121 3.59 -9.88 10.19
C ARG A 121 2.88 -11.21 10.17
N VAL A 122 1.56 -11.22 9.99
CA VAL A 122 0.82 -12.42 9.63
C VAL A 122 0.40 -12.29 8.17
N VAL A 123 0.79 -13.25 7.34
CA VAL A 123 0.50 -13.24 5.90
C VAL A 123 -0.16 -14.55 5.51
N THR A 124 -1.34 -14.51 4.91
CA THR A 124 -1.96 -15.71 4.30
C THR A 124 -1.60 -15.80 2.83
N LEU A 125 -1.41 -17.00 2.30
CA LEU A 125 -1.45 -17.26 0.86
C LEU A 125 -2.65 -18.17 0.59
N SER A 126 -3.56 -17.73 -0.27
CA SER A 126 -4.74 -18.50 -0.66
C SER A 126 -5.01 -18.35 -2.15
N ARG A 127 -5.97 -19.12 -2.69
CA ARG A 127 -6.40 -18.99 -4.08
C ARG A 127 -7.63 -18.07 -4.20
N LEU A 128 -7.77 -17.39 -5.33
CA LEU A 128 -8.97 -16.62 -5.67
C LEU A 128 -10.15 -17.59 -5.95
N PRO A 129 -11.38 -17.25 -5.52
CA PRO A 129 -12.57 -17.94 -5.98
C PRO A 129 -12.78 -17.73 -7.48
N ARG A 130 -13.26 -18.75 -8.18
CA ARG A 130 -13.54 -18.70 -9.61
C ARG A 130 -15.03 -18.90 -9.91
N PRO A 131 -15.53 -18.39 -11.05
CA PRO A 131 -16.93 -18.60 -11.45
C PRO A 131 -17.35 -20.07 -11.59
N ASP A 132 -16.41 -20.97 -11.89
CA ASP A 132 -16.62 -22.40 -12.08
C ASP A 132 -16.36 -23.24 -10.81
N ASP A 133 -15.98 -22.62 -9.70
CA ASP A 133 -15.77 -23.35 -8.44
C ASP A 133 -17.07 -23.94 -7.91
N THR A 134 -16.96 -25.08 -7.21
CA THR A 134 -18.08 -25.60 -6.42
C THR A 134 -18.44 -24.58 -5.34
N PRO A 135 -19.70 -24.52 -4.88
CA PRO A 135 -20.08 -23.64 -3.78
C PRO A 135 -19.22 -23.82 -2.52
N ALA A 136 -18.79 -25.06 -2.21
CA ALA A 136 -17.92 -25.36 -1.06
C ALA A 136 -16.53 -24.76 -1.22
N ARG A 137 -15.87 -24.97 -2.37
CA ARG A 137 -14.55 -24.41 -2.67
C ARG A 137 -14.58 -22.89 -2.68
N SER A 138 -15.57 -22.30 -3.35
CA SER A 138 -15.77 -20.86 -3.40
C SER A 138 -15.93 -20.27 -1.99
N ALA A 139 -16.73 -20.91 -1.13
CA ALA A 139 -16.92 -20.49 0.26
C ALA A 139 -15.62 -20.59 1.09
N ALA A 140 -14.87 -21.69 0.97
CA ALA A 140 -13.61 -21.90 1.68
C ALA A 140 -12.57 -20.83 1.31
N ARG A 141 -12.38 -20.59 0.00
CA ARG A 141 -11.45 -19.57 -0.53
C ARG A 141 -11.86 -18.15 -0.15
N ALA A 142 -13.14 -17.81 -0.27
CA ALA A 142 -13.65 -16.49 0.09
C ALA A 142 -13.58 -16.21 1.61
N GLY A 143 -13.74 -17.24 2.45
CA GLY A 143 -13.68 -17.13 3.90
C GLY A 143 -12.35 -16.59 4.43
N VAL A 144 -11.24 -16.81 3.71
CA VAL A 144 -9.90 -16.30 4.07
C VAL A 144 -9.87 -14.78 4.22
N GLU A 145 -10.65 -14.04 3.42
CA GLU A 145 -10.73 -12.59 3.55
C GLU A 145 -11.27 -12.18 4.93
N GLY A 146 -12.35 -12.81 5.37
CA GLY A 146 -12.95 -12.57 6.68
C GLY A 146 -11.99 -12.90 7.83
N LEU A 147 -11.24 -14.01 7.70
CA LEU A 147 -10.19 -14.41 8.64
C LEU A 147 -9.10 -13.34 8.75
N VAL A 148 -8.48 -12.93 7.64
CA VAL A 148 -7.38 -11.95 7.63
C VAL A 148 -7.82 -10.62 8.24
N ARG A 149 -9.00 -10.13 7.84
CA ARG A 149 -9.52 -8.85 8.34
C ARG A 149 -9.88 -8.90 9.83
N SER A 150 -10.39 -10.02 10.31
CA SER A 150 -10.69 -10.18 11.74
C SER A 150 -9.41 -10.28 12.55
N LEU A 151 -8.45 -11.09 12.07
CA LEU A 151 -7.16 -11.26 12.73
C LEU A 151 -6.41 -9.93 12.89
N GLY A 152 -6.36 -9.08 11.85
CA GLY A 152 -5.72 -7.76 11.94
C GLY A 152 -6.26 -6.88 13.08
N LYS A 153 -7.54 -7.02 13.43
CA LYS A 153 -8.16 -6.28 14.55
C LYS A 153 -7.85 -6.87 15.92
N GLU A 154 -7.47 -8.15 15.98
CA GLU A 154 -7.10 -8.83 17.22
C GLU A 154 -5.60 -8.69 17.53
N LEU A 155 -4.78 -8.52 16.49
CA LEU A 155 -3.34 -8.32 16.63
C LEU A 155 -3.01 -7.08 17.46
N ARG A 156 -1.89 -7.16 18.18
CA ARG A 156 -1.40 -6.09 19.06
C ARG A 156 0.05 -5.73 18.72
N ALA A 157 0.58 -4.75 19.46
CA ALA A 157 1.97 -4.30 19.34
C ALA A 157 2.39 -3.92 17.90
N GLY A 158 1.45 -3.35 17.14
CA GLY A 158 1.69 -2.88 15.77
C GLY A 158 1.96 -3.99 14.76
N ALA A 159 1.61 -5.25 15.08
CA ALA A 159 1.58 -6.33 14.10
C ALA A 159 0.44 -6.13 13.11
N THR A 160 0.59 -6.66 11.89
CA THR A 160 -0.40 -6.55 10.81
C THR A 160 -0.77 -7.92 10.27
N ALA A 161 -2.00 -8.06 9.76
CA ALA A 161 -2.48 -9.24 9.07
C ALA A 161 -2.83 -8.87 7.62
N ASN A 162 -2.20 -9.51 6.65
CA ASN A 162 -2.46 -9.31 5.22
C ASN A 162 -2.53 -10.66 4.49
N GLY A 163 -2.88 -10.65 3.22
CA GLY A 163 -2.93 -11.87 2.41
C GLY A 163 -2.52 -11.66 0.95
N LEU A 164 -2.11 -12.74 0.31
CA LEU A 164 -1.96 -12.85 -1.14
C LEU A 164 -3.03 -13.82 -1.64
N GLN A 165 -3.77 -13.42 -2.66
CA GLN A 165 -4.79 -14.25 -3.31
C GLN A 165 -4.34 -14.56 -4.73
N LEU A 166 -3.89 -15.79 -4.94
CA LEU A 166 -3.32 -16.24 -6.20
C LEU A 166 -4.42 -16.69 -7.15
N ALA A 167 -4.36 -16.27 -8.40
CA ALA A 167 -5.13 -16.94 -9.45
C ALA A 167 -4.69 -18.41 -9.56
N ASP A 168 -5.59 -19.28 -10.03
CA ASP A 168 -5.20 -20.65 -10.33
C ASP A 168 -4.11 -20.66 -11.42
N GLY A 169 -3.13 -21.56 -11.26
CA GLY A 169 -1.99 -21.68 -12.18
C GLY A 169 -0.80 -20.77 -11.84
N VAL A 170 -0.94 -19.76 -10.98
CA VAL A 170 0.20 -18.97 -10.48
C VAL A 170 0.98 -19.79 -9.45
N ASP A 171 2.26 -20.03 -9.68
CA ASP A 171 3.10 -20.78 -8.74
C ASP A 171 3.35 -19.96 -7.46
N VAL A 172 3.38 -20.59 -6.28
CA VAL A 172 3.65 -19.86 -5.01
C VAL A 172 5.09 -19.33 -4.92
N ALA A 173 6.01 -19.92 -5.68
CA ALA A 173 7.38 -19.46 -5.84
C ALA A 173 7.54 -18.51 -7.04
N ALA A 174 6.46 -18.14 -7.74
CA ALA A 174 6.52 -17.19 -8.83
C ALA A 174 7.07 -15.82 -8.34
N PRO A 175 7.86 -15.10 -9.17
CA PRO A 175 8.47 -13.83 -8.77
C PRO A 175 7.51 -12.78 -8.18
N ALA A 176 6.30 -12.65 -8.71
CA ALA A 176 5.29 -11.72 -8.21
C ALA A 176 4.75 -12.11 -6.83
N VAL A 177 4.58 -13.42 -6.57
CA VAL A 177 4.16 -13.92 -5.26
C VAL A 177 5.26 -13.65 -4.24
N LEU A 178 6.49 -13.99 -4.59
CA LEU A 178 7.66 -13.75 -3.76
C LEU A 178 7.90 -12.25 -3.50
N GLY A 179 7.73 -11.40 -4.50
CA GLY A 179 7.84 -9.95 -4.35
C GLY A 179 6.78 -9.35 -3.44
N ALA A 180 5.52 -9.75 -3.61
CA ALA A 180 4.43 -9.32 -2.74
C ALA A 180 4.61 -9.84 -1.30
N LEU A 181 5.04 -11.10 -1.15
CA LEU A 181 5.36 -11.68 0.17
C LEU A 181 6.48 -10.89 0.84
N ARG A 182 7.57 -10.60 0.12
CA ARG A 182 8.71 -9.83 0.62
C ARG A 182 8.27 -8.45 1.12
N PHE A 183 7.45 -7.74 0.34
CA PHE A 183 6.87 -6.46 0.77
C PHE A 183 6.08 -6.61 2.07
N LEU A 184 5.16 -7.59 2.15
CA LEU A 184 4.30 -7.78 3.32
C LEU A 184 5.05 -8.22 4.58
N VAL A 185 6.10 -9.04 4.47
CA VAL A 185 6.91 -9.46 5.63
C VAL A 185 7.90 -8.39 6.10
N SER A 186 8.18 -7.38 5.28
CA SER A 186 9.15 -6.33 5.57
C SER A 186 8.62 -5.19 6.45
N ALA A 187 9.51 -4.25 6.77
CA ALA A 187 9.14 -2.98 7.39
C ALA A 187 8.49 -1.98 6.42
N ARG A 188 8.52 -2.23 5.10
CA ARG A 188 7.92 -1.38 4.05
C ARG A 188 6.38 -1.38 4.12
N SER A 189 5.78 -2.47 4.59
CA SER A 189 4.33 -2.63 4.74
C SER A 189 3.76 -2.12 6.07
N ALA A 190 4.50 -1.28 6.81
CA ALA A 190 4.19 -0.92 8.21
C ALA A 190 2.76 -0.41 8.47
N PHE A 191 2.12 0.20 7.47
CA PHE A 191 0.77 0.76 7.57
C PHE A 191 -0.24 0.12 6.59
N VAL A 192 0.14 -1.02 6.01
CA VAL A 192 -0.74 -1.90 5.23
C VAL A 192 -1.21 -3.01 6.16
N ASP A 193 -2.52 -3.02 6.44
CA ASP A 193 -3.11 -3.97 7.38
C ASP A 193 -4.55 -4.29 6.98
N GLY A 194 -4.93 -5.56 7.14
CA GLY A 194 -6.19 -6.14 6.71
C GLY A 194 -6.40 -6.14 5.20
N GLN A 195 -5.32 -6.15 4.39
CA GLN A 195 -5.40 -6.10 2.93
C GLN A 195 -5.08 -7.46 2.33
N LEU A 196 -5.76 -7.80 1.23
CA LEU A 196 -5.46 -8.97 0.41
C LEU A 196 -5.10 -8.52 -1.00
N LEU A 197 -3.95 -8.95 -1.50
CA LEU A 197 -3.44 -8.57 -2.82
C LEU A 197 -3.71 -9.70 -3.83
N PRO A 198 -4.46 -9.44 -4.92
CA PRO A 198 -4.62 -10.41 -5.99
C PRO A 198 -3.32 -10.51 -6.80
N ILE A 199 -2.84 -11.74 -7.02
CA ILE A 199 -1.71 -12.04 -7.90
C ILE A 199 -2.23 -12.90 -9.05
N THR A 200 -2.24 -12.34 -10.26
CA THR A 200 -2.90 -12.96 -11.44
C THR A 200 -1.92 -13.44 -12.51
N SER A 201 -0.62 -13.20 -12.34
CA SER A 201 0.44 -13.72 -13.21
C SER A 201 1.75 -13.87 -12.44
N ASP A 202 2.70 -14.60 -13.02
CA ASP A 202 3.97 -14.94 -12.35
C ASP A 202 4.91 -13.74 -12.19
N GLY A 203 4.83 -12.74 -13.07
CA GLY A 203 5.72 -11.57 -13.08
C GLY A 203 7.19 -11.90 -13.36
N VAL A 204 8.07 -10.93 -13.11
CA VAL A 204 9.52 -11.04 -13.33
C VAL A 204 10.25 -10.55 -12.08
N ALA A 205 11.24 -11.32 -11.63
CA ALA A 205 12.05 -10.95 -10.47
C ALA A 205 12.93 -9.74 -10.81
N PRO A 206 13.06 -8.75 -9.91
CA PRO A 206 14.08 -7.72 -10.05
C PRO A 206 15.48 -8.34 -9.92
N ALA A 207 16.48 -7.69 -10.51
CA ALA A 207 17.88 -8.10 -10.32
C ALA A 207 18.34 -7.95 -8.86
N ASP A 208 17.84 -6.93 -8.16
CA ASP A 208 18.09 -6.66 -6.74
C ASP A 208 16.75 -6.40 -6.02
N TRP A 209 16.45 -7.19 -4.99
CA TRP A 209 15.22 -7.05 -4.22
C TRP A 209 15.20 -5.82 -3.29
N THR A 210 16.37 -5.25 -3.00
CA THR A 210 16.54 -4.04 -2.18
C THR A 210 16.60 -2.76 -3.01
N ARG A 211 16.91 -2.88 -4.31
CA ARG A 211 16.84 -1.81 -5.31
C ARG A 211 16.01 -2.24 -6.53
N PRO A 212 14.70 -2.49 -6.34
CA PRO A 212 13.89 -3.13 -7.37
C PRO A 212 13.51 -2.22 -8.54
N LEU A 213 13.83 -0.93 -8.48
CA LEU A 213 13.56 0.04 -9.54
C LEU A 213 14.85 0.47 -10.26
N GLU A 214 15.95 -0.29 -10.09
CA GLU A 214 17.23 0.04 -10.69
C GLU A 214 17.12 0.28 -12.20
N GLY A 215 17.53 1.48 -12.63
CA GLY A 215 17.56 1.87 -14.04
C GLY A 215 16.20 2.28 -14.62
N LEU A 216 15.10 2.17 -13.87
CA LEU A 216 13.78 2.60 -14.33
C LEU A 216 13.62 4.12 -14.20
N VAL A 217 12.85 4.70 -15.11
CA VAL A 217 12.49 6.12 -15.13
C VAL A 217 11.08 6.31 -14.59
N ALA A 218 10.97 7.03 -13.47
CA ALA A 218 9.72 7.29 -12.80
C ALA A 218 9.32 8.76 -12.82
N VAL A 219 8.08 9.03 -13.21
CA VAL A 219 7.45 10.35 -13.12
C VAL A 219 6.54 10.42 -11.89
N VAL A 220 6.67 11.47 -11.08
CA VAL A 220 5.78 11.69 -9.92
C VAL A 220 5.12 13.06 -10.02
N THR A 221 3.79 13.10 -10.10
CA THR A 221 3.04 14.37 -10.07
C THR A 221 2.78 14.83 -8.63
N GLY A 222 2.72 16.15 -8.40
CA GLY A 222 2.58 16.73 -7.06
C GLY A 222 3.79 16.46 -6.17
N ALA A 223 4.99 16.49 -6.77
CA ALA A 223 6.24 16.06 -6.13
C ALA A 223 6.87 17.10 -5.20
N ALA A 224 6.36 18.33 -5.09
CA ALA A 224 7.04 19.40 -4.35
C ALA A 224 7.07 19.20 -2.83
N ARG A 225 6.13 18.43 -2.26
CA ARG A 225 6.00 18.22 -0.81
C ARG A 225 5.16 17.00 -0.44
N GLY A 226 5.05 16.73 0.86
CA GLY A 226 4.12 15.74 1.40
C GLY A 226 4.40 14.33 0.89
N ILE A 227 3.33 13.62 0.51
CA ILE A 227 3.41 12.25 -0.01
C ILE A 227 4.23 12.20 -1.30
N GLY A 228 4.01 13.11 -2.25
CA GLY A 228 4.75 13.12 -3.52
C GLY A 228 6.25 13.28 -3.33
N ALA A 229 6.68 14.17 -2.44
CA ALA A 229 8.11 14.33 -2.15
C ALA A 229 8.71 13.10 -1.46
N GLU A 230 7.94 12.39 -0.65
CA GLU A 230 8.42 11.15 -0.04
C GLU A 230 8.46 10.00 -1.05
N THR A 231 7.47 9.91 -1.94
CA THR A 231 7.46 8.97 -3.06
C THR A 231 8.71 9.14 -3.92
N VAL A 232 9.08 10.38 -4.26
CA VAL A 232 10.34 10.66 -4.95
C VAL A 232 11.55 10.04 -4.24
N ARG A 233 11.67 10.24 -2.92
CA ARG A 233 12.81 9.73 -2.13
C ARG A 233 12.87 8.22 -2.14
N VAL A 234 11.74 7.56 -1.95
CA VAL A 234 11.65 6.09 -1.93
C VAL A 234 11.94 5.51 -3.31
N LEU A 235 11.37 6.06 -4.39
CA LEU A 235 11.64 5.58 -5.74
C LEU A 235 13.13 5.73 -6.12
N ALA A 236 13.75 6.86 -5.76
CA ALA A 236 15.17 7.09 -5.99
C ALA A 236 16.06 6.17 -5.15
N ARG A 237 15.73 5.96 -3.86
CA ARG A 237 16.42 4.99 -2.98
C ARG A 237 16.40 3.59 -3.60
N ASP A 238 15.26 3.21 -4.18
CA ASP A 238 15.04 1.91 -4.80
C ASP A 238 15.67 1.79 -6.21
N GLY A 239 16.35 2.84 -6.71
CA GLY A 239 17.17 2.80 -7.92
C GLY A 239 16.62 3.56 -9.13
N ALA A 240 15.46 4.21 -9.02
CA ALA A 240 14.84 4.91 -10.14
C ALA A 240 15.49 6.26 -10.44
N HIS A 241 15.54 6.62 -11.72
CA HIS A 241 15.69 8.01 -12.16
C HIS A 241 14.35 8.72 -12.06
N VAL A 242 14.28 9.84 -11.34
CA VAL A 242 12.99 10.47 -11.01
C VAL A 242 12.80 11.84 -11.68
N LEU A 243 11.70 11.98 -12.41
CA LEU A 243 11.15 13.24 -12.88
C LEU A 243 10.00 13.69 -11.97
N GLY A 244 10.22 14.75 -11.19
CA GLY A 244 9.20 15.35 -10.34
C GLY A 244 8.43 16.42 -11.10
N VAL A 245 7.11 16.36 -11.05
CA VAL A 245 6.20 17.32 -11.70
C VAL A 245 5.39 18.04 -10.64
N ASP A 246 5.36 19.37 -10.67
CA ASP A 246 4.46 20.18 -9.85
C ASP A 246 4.18 21.52 -10.52
N VAL A 247 3.19 22.27 -10.03
CA VAL A 247 2.84 23.57 -10.59
C VAL A 247 3.98 24.59 -10.40
N PRO A 248 4.13 25.60 -11.29
CA PRO A 248 5.18 26.61 -11.16
C PRO A 248 5.23 27.30 -9.78
N ALA A 249 4.06 27.53 -9.16
CA ALA A 249 3.95 28.11 -7.83
C ALA A 249 4.60 27.25 -6.71
N ALA A 250 4.79 25.95 -6.94
CA ALA A 250 5.47 25.02 -6.04
C ALA A 250 6.95 24.80 -6.42
N GLY A 251 7.48 25.57 -7.38
CA GLY A 251 8.78 25.36 -8.00
C GLY A 251 9.96 25.27 -7.03
N GLU A 252 9.98 26.07 -5.97
CA GLU A 252 11.04 25.97 -4.95
C GLU A 252 10.99 24.66 -4.17
N GLY A 253 9.80 24.20 -3.78
CA GLY A 253 9.63 22.91 -3.09
C GLY A 253 9.99 21.75 -3.99
N LEU A 254 9.62 21.84 -5.26
CA LEU A 254 9.98 20.87 -6.28
C LEU A 254 11.50 20.79 -6.49
N ALA A 255 12.17 21.94 -6.67
CA ALA A 255 13.62 22.00 -6.83
C ALA A 255 14.35 21.42 -5.61
N ARG A 256 13.92 21.75 -4.38
CA ARG A 256 14.51 21.17 -3.15
C ARG A 256 14.36 19.66 -3.11
N THR A 257 13.17 19.15 -3.42
CA THR A 257 12.90 17.71 -3.41
C THR A 257 13.74 16.98 -4.46
N MET A 258 13.86 17.53 -5.66
CA MET A 258 14.60 16.91 -6.75
C MET A 258 16.12 16.95 -6.54
N ASN A 259 16.66 18.07 -6.07
CA ASN A 259 18.07 18.18 -5.75
C ASN A 259 18.50 17.18 -4.66
N ALA A 260 17.61 16.86 -3.70
CA ALA A 260 17.91 15.91 -2.63
C ALA A 260 18.12 14.47 -3.11
N VAL A 261 17.65 14.12 -4.31
CA VAL A 261 17.75 12.76 -4.87
C VAL A 261 18.48 12.71 -6.21
N GLY A 262 19.05 13.82 -6.66
CA GLY A 262 19.64 13.93 -8.01
C GLY A 262 18.61 13.78 -9.15
N GLY A 263 17.34 14.07 -8.86
CA GLY A 263 16.24 13.99 -9.84
C GLY A 263 16.10 15.27 -10.65
N ILE A 264 15.10 15.28 -11.55
CA ILE A 264 14.83 16.40 -12.45
C ILE A 264 13.46 16.99 -12.16
N ALA A 265 13.39 18.33 -12.08
CA ALA A 265 12.13 19.06 -11.91
C ALA A 265 11.50 19.44 -13.26
N LEU A 266 10.18 19.29 -13.36
CA LEU A 266 9.33 19.87 -14.41
C LEU A 266 8.21 20.69 -13.76
N GLN A 267 8.26 22.01 -13.95
CA GLN A 267 7.18 22.89 -13.54
C GLN A 267 6.07 22.86 -14.61
N LEU A 268 4.91 22.30 -14.26
CA LEU A 268 3.81 22.05 -15.18
C LEU A 268 2.48 21.96 -14.41
N ASP A 269 1.44 22.62 -14.93
CA ASP A 269 0.07 22.34 -14.53
C ASP A 269 -0.39 21.06 -15.25
N ILE A 270 -0.70 20.02 -14.48
CA ILE A 270 -1.10 18.72 -15.03
C ILE A 270 -2.46 18.74 -15.74
N THR A 271 -3.26 19.80 -15.57
CA THR A 271 -4.53 19.97 -16.28
C THR A 271 -4.36 20.60 -17.66
N ALA A 272 -3.14 21.01 -18.02
CA ALA A 272 -2.85 21.53 -19.35
C ALA A 272 -3.11 20.46 -20.43
N PRO A 273 -3.68 20.82 -21.60
CA PRO A 273 -3.98 19.85 -22.66
C PRO A 273 -2.76 19.07 -23.17
N ASP A 274 -1.57 19.67 -23.09
CA ASP A 274 -0.29 19.11 -23.54
C ASP A 274 0.53 18.46 -22.41
N ALA A 275 -0.05 18.29 -21.22
CA ALA A 275 0.69 17.82 -20.04
C ALA A 275 1.35 16.44 -20.25
N GLY A 276 0.62 15.49 -20.85
CA GLY A 276 1.16 14.15 -21.15
C GLY A 276 2.34 14.18 -22.11
N GLU A 277 2.26 15.01 -23.16
CA GLU A 277 3.33 15.17 -24.15
C GLU A 277 4.58 15.80 -23.53
N ARG A 278 4.40 16.86 -22.73
CA ARG A 278 5.50 17.55 -22.05
C ARG A 278 6.19 16.68 -21.00
N ILE A 279 5.43 15.83 -20.30
CA ILE A 279 5.99 14.86 -19.36
C ILE A 279 6.89 13.87 -20.11
N LEU A 280 6.36 13.27 -21.18
CA LEU A 280 7.09 12.27 -21.97
C LEU A 280 8.36 12.86 -22.60
N ASP A 281 8.24 13.99 -23.29
CA ASP A 281 9.38 14.68 -23.91
C ASP A 281 10.47 15.04 -22.88
N ARG A 282 10.07 15.47 -21.68
CA ARG A 282 11.04 15.78 -20.63
C ARG A 282 11.77 14.55 -20.10
N ALA A 283 11.05 13.43 -19.96
CA ALA A 283 11.60 12.15 -19.49
C ALA A 283 12.53 11.54 -20.55
N GLU A 284 12.11 11.51 -21.81
CA GLU A 284 12.93 11.04 -22.95
C GLU A 284 14.24 11.83 -23.07
N ARG A 285 14.17 13.18 -23.01
CA ARG A 285 15.39 14.03 -23.07
C ARG A 285 16.31 13.88 -21.87
N ALA A 286 15.75 13.59 -20.70
CA ALA A 286 16.51 13.45 -19.46
C ALA A 286 17.20 12.10 -19.32
N PHE A 287 16.44 11.04 -19.60
CA PHE A 287 16.71 9.69 -19.13
C PHE A 287 16.57 8.64 -20.24
N GLY A 288 16.11 9.03 -21.44
CA GLY A 288 15.96 8.14 -22.59
C GLY A 288 14.61 7.42 -22.69
N GLY A 289 13.72 7.57 -21.70
CA GLY A 289 12.41 6.91 -21.71
C GLY A 289 11.56 7.25 -20.48
N LEU A 290 10.48 6.49 -20.30
CA LEU A 290 9.56 6.55 -19.16
C LEU A 290 9.02 5.14 -18.91
N ASP A 291 9.15 4.64 -17.69
CA ASP A 291 8.66 3.30 -17.29
C ASP A 291 7.48 3.40 -16.32
N VAL A 292 7.58 4.33 -15.35
CA VAL A 292 6.63 4.45 -14.24
C VAL A 292 5.97 5.83 -14.22
N LEU A 293 4.65 5.87 -14.08
CA LEU A 293 3.87 7.08 -13.82
C LEU A 293 3.14 7.00 -12.48
N VAL A 294 3.45 7.92 -11.57
CA VAL A 294 2.75 8.09 -10.30
C VAL A 294 1.86 9.32 -10.34
N HIS A 295 0.55 9.09 -10.40
CA HIS A 295 -0.47 10.12 -10.27
C HIS A 295 -0.75 10.45 -8.81
N ASN A 296 0.10 11.27 -8.19
CA ASN A 296 -0.03 11.70 -6.80
C ASN A 296 -0.68 13.09 -6.64
N ALA A 297 -0.57 13.97 -7.63
CA ALA A 297 -1.17 15.30 -7.56
C ALA A 297 -2.67 15.26 -7.23
N GLY A 298 -3.10 16.16 -6.36
CA GLY A 298 -4.50 16.30 -6.00
C GLY A 298 -4.77 17.47 -5.09
N ILE A 299 -6.02 17.94 -5.11
CA ILE A 299 -6.51 19.06 -4.29
C ILE A 299 -7.79 18.70 -3.55
N LEU A 300 -8.06 19.47 -2.49
CA LEU A 300 -9.29 19.46 -1.71
C LEU A 300 -10.00 20.81 -1.82
N ARG A 301 -11.34 20.76 -1.93
CA ARG A 301 -12.25 21.92 -1.83
C ARG A 301 -13.49 21.50 -1.06
N ASP A 302 -13.28 21.22 0.22
CA ASP A 302 -14.29 20.62 1.09
C ASP A 302 -15.44 21.60 1.34
N LYS A 303 -16.66 21.15 1.03
CA LYS A 303 -17.90 21.90 1.20
C LYS A 303 -19.08 20.91 1.23
N LEU A 304 -20.10 21.19 2.03
CA LEU A 304 -21.36 20.46 1.90
C LEU A 304 -21.94 20.71 0.50
N LEU A 305 -22.45 19.67 -0.14
CA LEU A 305 -22.95 19.75 -1.54
C LEU A 305 -23.97 20.88 -1.73
N ALA A 306 -24.87 21.08 -0.77
CA ALA A 306 -25.86 22.16 -0.79
C ALA A 306 -25.27 23.57 -0.89
N ASN A 307 -23.97 23.73 -0.57
CA ASN A 307 -23.26 25.01 -0.56
C ASN A 307 -22.02 24.99 -1.48
N MET A 308 -21.88 23.98 -2.33
CA MET A 308 -20.71 23.80 -3.19
C MET A 308 -20.88 24.59 -4.48
N SER A 309 -19.88 25.39 -4.85
CA SER A 309 -19.90 26.11 -6.13
C SER A 309 -19.48 25.20 -7.29
N PRO A 310 -19.90 25.51 -8.54
CA PRO A 310 -19.44 24.80 -9.73
C PRO A 310 -17.91 24.76 -9.86
N GLU A 311 -17.22 25.84 -9.50
CA GLU A 311 -15.75 25.94 -9.61
C GLU A 311 -15.06 25.01 -8.60
N GLN A 312 -15.62 24.88 -7.39
CA GLN A 312 -15.11 23.94 -6.38
C GLN A 312 -15.30 22.49 -6.81
N TRP A 313 -16.39 22.18 -7.50
CA TRP A 313 -16.61 20.86 -8.09
C TRP A 313 -15.63 20.59 -9.23
N THR A 314 -15.65 21.46 -10.24
CA THR A 314 -14.88 21.31 -11.48
C THR A 314 -13.38 21.28 -11.24
N SER A 315 -12.84 22.11 -10.33
CA SER A 315 -11.41 22.10 -10.02
C SER A 315 -10.95 20.77 -9.40
N VAL A 316 -11.71 20.21 -8.46
CA VAL A 316 -11.37 18.94 -7.81
C VAL A 316 -11.44 17.79 -8.81
N VAL A 317 -12.49 17.72 -9.63
CA VAL A 317 -12.62 16.68 -10.67
C VAL A 317 -11.55 16.84 -11.75
N GLY A 318 -11.27 18.07 -12.18
CA GLY A 318 -10.27 18.40 -13.19
C GLY A 318 -8.88 17.92 -12.80
N VAL A 319 -8.42 18.30 -11.61
CA VAL A 319 -7.07 17.95 -11.12
C VAL A 319 -6.98 16.48 -10.71
N ASN A 320 -7.95 15.98 -9.93
CA ASN A 320 -7.80 14.68 -9.27
C ASN A 320 -8.16 13.49 -10.18
N LEU A 321 -8.87 13.72 -11.30
CA LEU A 321 -9.39 12.65 -12.15
C LEU A 321 -9.17 12.93 -13.64
N ALA A 322 -9.70 14.04 -14.17
CA ALA A 322 -9.68 14.29 -15.61
C ALA A 322 -8.25 14.42 -16.18
N ALA A 323 -7.37 15.14 -15.47
CA ALA A 323 -5.96 15.25 -15.82
C ALA A 323 -5.25 13.89 -15.85
N GLN A 324 -5.55 12.99 -14.90
CA GLN A 324 -4.95 11.66 -14.88
C GLN A 324 -5.34 10.85 -16.12
N LEU A 325 -6.62 10.86 -16.48
CA LEU A 325 -7.13 10.18 -17.66
C LEU A 325 -6.46 10.69 -18.95
N ALA A 326 -6.37 12.01 -19.12
CA ALA A 326 -5.76 12.62 -20.29
C ALA A 326 -4.27 12.26 -20.40
N ILE A 327 -3.50 12.41 -19.32
CA ILE A 327 -2.08 12.07 -19.30
C ILE A 327 -1.87 10.57 -19.59
N THR A 328 -2.61 9.70 -18.90
CA THR A 328 -2.50 8.24 -19.12
C THR A 328 -2.85 7.88 -20.55
N GLN A 329 -3.88 8.49 -21.15
CA GLN A 329 -4.24 8.22 -22.54
C GLN A 329 -3.12 8.57 -23.51
N THR A 330 -2.47 9.73 -23.33
CA THR A 330 -1.29 10.10 -24.14
C THR A 330 -0.14 9.12 -23.95
N LEU A 331 0.17 8.73 -22.71
CA LEU A 331 1.31 7.86 -22.42
C LEU A 331 1.06 6.41 -22.83
N ALA A 332 -0.12 5.86 -22.62
CA ALA A 332 -0.48 4.50 -23.01
C ALA A 332 -0.37 4.27 -24.53
N ALA A 333 -0.54 5.32 -25.33
CA ALA A 333 -0.36 5.26 -26.78
C ALA A 333 1.12 5.24 -27.22
N ARG A 334 2.05 5.63 -26.35
CA ARG A 334 3.47 5.86 -26.68
C ARG A 334 4.47 5.05 -25.84
N VAL A 335 4.02 4.50 -24.72
CA VAL A 335 4.82 3.74 -23.76
C VAL A 335 4.14 2.39 -23.54
N PRO A 336 4.51 1.34 -24.30
CA PRO A 336 3.81 0.05 -24.30
C PRO A 336 3.71 -0.62 -22.93
N ASP A 337 4.80 -0.62 -22.18
CA ASP A 337 4.98 -1.31 -20.90
C ASP A 337 4.78 -0.40 -19.68
N LEU A 338 4.03 0.69 -19.86
CA LEU A 338 3.77 1.68 -18.82
C LEU A 338 3.24 1.07 -17.52
N VAL A 339 3.92 1.34 -16.41
CA VAL A 339 3.45 1.03 -15.07
C VAL A 339 2.85 2.28 -14.43
N GLN A 340 1.54 2.26 -14.20
CA GLN A 340 0.83 3.36 -13.55
C GLN A 340 0.48 3.03 -12.10
N VAL A 341 0.75 3.98 -11.19
CA VAL A 341 0.25 3.96 -9.81
C VAL A 341 -0.49 5.27 -9.50
N SER A 342 -1.79 5.17 -9.21
CA SER A 342 -2.62 6.35 -8.89
C SER A 342 -2.94 6.46 -7.40
N LEU A 343 -3.11 7.69 -6.91
CA LEU A 343 -3.56 7.95 -5.54
C LEU A 343 -5.09 8.06 -5.49
N ALA A 344 -5.74 7.01 -5.02
CA ALA A 344 -7.14 7.00 -4.60
C ALA A 344 -7.28 7.60 -3.17
N SER A 345 -8.29 7.17 -2.40
CA SER A 345 -8.45 7.55 -0.99
C SER A 345 -9.50 6.67 -0.32
N THR A 346 -9.41 6.48 1.00
CA THR A 346 -10.53 5.91 1.77
C THR A 346 -11.84 6.72 1.63
N SER A 347 -11.77 8.03 1.40
CA SER A 347 -12.97 8.85 1.09
C SER A 347 -13.63 8.47 -0.24
N GLY A 348 -12.87 7.93 -1.20
CA GLY A 348 -13.41 7.40 -2.46
C GLY A 348 -14.09 6.03 -2.29
N ILE A 349 -13.74 5.30 -1.22
CA ILE A 349 -14.30 3.98 -0.90
C ILE A 349 -15.56 4.12 -0.05
N ALA A 350 -15.48 4.91 1.03
CA ALA A 350 -16.53 4.99 2.03
C ALA A 350 -17.33 6.30 2.02
N GLY A 351 -16.90 7.29 1.24
CA GLY A 351 -17.41 8.65 1.34
C GLY A 351 -16.90 9.39 2.58
N ASN A 352 -17.07 10.72 2.57
CA ASN A 352 -16.80 11.56 3.74
C ASN A 352 -17.66 12.83 3.69
N ARG A 353 -18.10 13.30 4.86
CA ARG A 353 -18.98 14.48 4.95
C ARG A 353 -18.23 15.72 4.43
N GLY A 354 -18.86 16.45 3.52
CA GLY A 354 -18.27 17.65 2.90
C GLY A 354 -17.27 17.38 1.78
N GLN A 355 -17.12 16.12 1.38
CA GLN A 355 -16.18 15.68 0.33
C GLN A 355 -16.91 14.98 -0.82
N THR A 356 -18.07 15.48 -1.25
CA THR A 356 -18.81 14.85 -2.37
C THR A 356 -18.04 14.93 -3.69
N ASN A 357 -17.43 16.08 -4.01
CA ASN A 357 -16.52 16.25 -5.15
C ASN A 357 -15.26 15.37 -5.03
N TYR A 358 -14.61 15.39 -3.87
CA TYR A 358 -13.38 14.63 -3.64
C TYR A 358 -13.63 13.12 -3.63
N GLY A 359 -14.67 12.66 -2.93
CA GLY A 359 -15.13 11.28 -2.93
C GLY A 359 -15.47 10.80 -4.33
N TYR A 360 -16.21 11.60 -5.13
CA TYR A 360 -16.46 11.30 -6.53
C TYR A 360 -15.14 11.15 -7.32
N SER A 361 -14.21 12.11 -7.19
CA SER A 361 -12.94 12.05 -7.91
C SER A 361 -12.11 10.82 -7.55
N LYS A 362 -12.01 10.46 -6.27
CA LYS A 362 -11.20 9.33 -5.81
C LYS A 362 -11.86 7.97 -6.03
N ALA A 363 -13.18 7.89 -6.04
CA ALA A 363 -13.90 6.73 -6.56
C ALA A 363 -13.69 6.57 -8.07
N GLY A 364 -13.70 7.69 -8.81
CA GLY A 364 -13.37 7.72 -10.24
C GLY A 364 -11.95 7.23 -10.53
N VAL A 365 -10.97 7.58 -9.69
CA VAL A 365 -9.59 7.05 -9.81
C VAL A 365 -9.56 5.52 -9.66
N ILE A 366 -10.36 4.95 -8.75
CA ILE A 366 -10.48 3.49 -8.59
C ILE A 366 -11.02 2.86 -9.87
N GLY A 367 -12.13 3.38 -10.39
CA GLY A 367 -12.72 2.89 -11.64
C GLY A 367 -11.79 3.04 -12.84
N ALA A 368 -11.09 4.18 -12.95
CA ALA A 368 -10.11 4.42 -14.00
C ALA A 368 -8.94 3.43 -13.92
N THR A 369 -8.44 3.14 -12.71
CA THR A 369 -7.35 2.17 -12.50
C THR A 369 -7.75 0.78 -13.00
N GLN A 370 -8.95 0.32 -12.64
CA GLN A 370 -9.48 -0.98 -13.06
C GLN A 370 -9.73 -1.03 -14.58
N ALA A 371 -10.16 0.08 -15.19
CA ALA A 371 -10.36 0.16 -16.64
C ALA A 371 -9.05 0.22 -17.43
N TRP A 372 -8.03 0.90 -16.91
CA TRP A 372 -6.70 0.97 -17.55
C TRP A 372 -5.90 -0.33 -17.39
N ALA A 373 -6.14 -1.11 -16.35
CA ALA A 373 -5.42 -2.36 -16.09
C ALA A 373 -5.36 -3.32 -17.30
N PRO A 374 -6.48 -3.71 -17.96
CA PRO A 374 -6.42 -4.55 -19.15
C PRO A 374 -5.83 -3.83 -20.38
N VAL A 375 -5.98 -2.51 -20.48
CA VAL A 375 -5.46 -1.72 -21.60
C VAL A 375 -3.93 -1.67 -21.56
N LEU A 376 -3.35 -1.35 -20.41
CA LEU A 376 -1.89 -1.33 -20.24
C LEU A 376 -1.30 -2.75 -20.29
N ALA A 377 -2.02 -3.76 -19.77
CA ALA A 377 -1.57 -5.15 -19.84
C ALA A 377 -1.37 -5.65 -21.28
N ALA A 378 -2.13 -5.13 -22.25
CA ALA A 378 -1.96 -5.49 -23.66
C ALA A 378 -0.58 -5.11 -24.23
N GLY A 379 0.10 -4.12 -23.64
CA GLY A 379 1.48 -3.73 -23.97
C GLY A 379 2.54 -4.21 -22.97
N GLY A 380 2.16 -5.01 -21.96
CA GLY A 380 3.04 -5.48 -20.89
C GLY A 380 3.08 -4.59 -19.64
N GLY A 381 2.33 -3.48 -19.64
CA GLY A 381 2.19 -2.56 -18.52
C GLY A 381 1.16 -3.01 -17.47
N ARG A 382 0.93 -2.18 -16.46
CA ARG A 382 -0.07 -2.41 -15.40
C ARG A 382 -0.57 -1.10 -14.80
N ALA A 383 -1.79 -1.11 -14.29
CA ALA A 383 -2.36 0.03 -13.56
C ALA A 383 -2.83 -0.42 -12.18
N ASN A 384 -2.33 0.22 -11.13
CA ASN A 384 -2.75 0.00 -9.75
C ASN A 384 -3.02 1.34 -9.04
N ALA A 385 -3.63 1.28 -7.87
CA ALA A 385 -3.85 2.45 -7.04
C ALA A 385 -3.51 2.18 -5.57
N VAL A 386 -3.08 3.23 -4.89
CA VAL A 386 -2.99 3.28 -3.43
C VAL A 386 -4.13 4.13 -2.89
N ALA A 387 -4.82 3.66 -1.86
CA ALA A 387 -5.88 4.39 -1.18
C ALA A 387 -5.45 4.72 0.26
N PRO A 388 -4.81 5.88 0.49
CA PRO A 388 -4.40 6.27 1.84
C PRO A 388 -5.60 6.50 2.76
N GLY A 389 -5.41 6.10 4.03
CA GLY A 389 -6.26 6.49 5.14
C GLY A 389 -5.83 7.83 5.75
N PHE A 390 -5.83 7.92 7.08
CA PHE A 390 -5.32 9.11 7.77
C PHE A 390 -3.78 9.08 7.79
N ILE A 391 -3.16 10.01 7.04
CA ILE A 391 -1.71 10.16 6.95
C ILE A 391 -1.30 11.52 7.52
N GLU A 392 -0.34 11.53 8.44
CA GLU A 392 0.17 12.74 9.06
C GLU A 392 0.95 13.59 8.03
N THR A 393 0.30 14.66 7.58
CA THR A 393 0.81 15.61 6.59
C THR A 393 0.49 17.05 7.00
N GLU A 394 1.12 18.02 6.34
CA GLU A 394 0.73 19.44 6.45
C GLU A 394 -0.77 19.63 6.17
N MET A 395 -1.33 18.90 5.20
CA MET A 395 -2.75 18.98 4.83
C MET A 395 -3.66 18.57 6.00
N THR A 396 -3.36 17.45 6.68
CA THR A 396 -4.14 17.00 7.85
C THR A 396 -3.96 17.88 9.09
N SER A 397 -2.91 18.71 9.13
CA SER A 397 -2.65 19.59 10.27
C SER A 397 -3.70 20.70 10.41
N SER A 398 -4.41 21.03 9.33
CA SER A 398 -5.51 22.02 9.33
C SER A 398 -6.83 21.48 9.91
N ILE A 399 -6.95 20.16 10.08
CA ILE A 399 -8.15 19.54 10.67
C ILE A 399 -8.23 19.91 12.17
N PRO A 400 -9.42 20.32 12.68
CA PRO A 400 -9.60 20.62 14.10
C PRO A 400 -9.17 19.48 15.01
N ALA A 401 -8.64 19.82 16.19
CA ALA A 401 -7.90 18.88 17.04
C ALA A 401 -8.68 17.61 17.43
N VAL A 402 -9.97 17.72 17.76
CA VAL A 402 -10.79 16.57 18.21
C VAL A 402 -11.13 15.62 17.05
N PRO A 403 -11.73 16.06 15.92
CA PRO A 403 -11.91 15.20 14.75
C PRO A 403 -10.61 14.59 14.24
N ARG A 404 -9.51 15.35 14.27
CA ARG A 404 -8.19 14.87 13.86
C ARG A 404 -7.72 13.72 14.74
N GLU A 405 -7.86 13.83 16.07
CA GLU A 405 -7.47 12.77 17.00
C GLU A 405 -8.32 11.52 16.79
N ILE A 406 -9.64 11.66 16.60
CA ILE A 406 -10.53 10.52 16.32
C ILE A 406 -10.10 9.80 15.05
N SER A 407 -9.93 10.51 13.94
CA SER A 407 -9.50 9.93 12.66
C SER A 407 -8.11 9.29 12.74
N ARG A 408 -7.20 9.89 13.52
CA ARG A 408 -5.86 9.35 13.78
C ARG A 408 -5.91 8.02 14.54
N ARG A 409 -6.94 7.79 15.35
CA ARG A 409 -7.10 6.56 16.15
C ARG A 409 -7.98 5.51 15.49
N ALA A 410 -8.79 5.86 14.49
CA ALA A 410 -9.82 4.99 13.91
C ALA A 410 -9.28 3.86 13.00
N SER A 411 -8.25 3.14 13.44
CA SER A 411 -7.60 2.04 12.73
C SER A 411 -7.05 1.01 13.72
N SER A 412 -6.83 -0.24 13.30
CA SER A 412 -6.31 -1.31 14.18
C SER A 412 -4.94 -0.97 14.77
N LEU A 413 -4.13 -0.18 14.07
CA LEU A 413 -2.82 0.30 14.52
C LEU A 413 -2.89 1.49 15.50
N GLY A 414 -4.09 2.05 15.72
CA GLY A 414 -4.36 3.07 16.74
C GLY A 414 -3.58 4.38 16.56
N GLN A 415 -3.07 4.66 15.36
CA GLN A 415 -2.27 5.85 15.03
C GLN A 415 -2.41 6.23 13.54
N GLY A 416 -2.00 7.45 13.19
CA GLY A 416 -1.91 7.91 11.82
C GLY A 416 -0.69 7.35 11.10
N GLY A 417 -0.82 7.16 9.78
CA GLY A 417 0.29 6.76 8.92
C GLY A 417 1.23 7.94 8.66
N LYS A 418 2.38 7.65 8.05
CA LYS A 418 3.36 8.63 7.57
C LYS A 418 3.39 8.64 6.04
N PRO A 419 3.86 9.72 5.41
CA PRO A 419 4.06 9.77 3.97
C PRO A 419 4.86 8.58 3.42
N VAL A 420 5.88 8.13 4.17
CA VAL A 420 6.73 6.99 3.77
C VAL A 420 5.93 5.70 3.65
N ASP A 421 4.89 5.51 4.47
CA ASP A 421 4.07 4.29 4.40
C ASP A 421 3.31 4.20 3.06
N VAL A 422 2.91 5.36 2.51
CA VAL A 422 2.26 5.45 1.19
C VAL A 422 3.29 5.31 0.07
N ALA A 423 4.45 5.95 0.23
CA ALA A 423 5.54 5.90 -0.72
C ALA A 423 6.07 4.47 -0.93
N GLU A 424 6.24 3.69 0.14
CA GLU A 424 6.66 2.28 0.08
C GLU A 424 5.65 1.40 -0.66
N ALA A 425 4.35 1.62 -0.46
CA ALA A 425 3.31 0.92 -1.20
C ALA A 425 3.30 1.30 -2.69
N ILE A 426 3.54 2.57 -3.01
CA ILE A 426 3.69 3.02 -4.40
C ILE A 426 4.92 2.38 -5.05
N ALA A 427 6.06 2.39 -4.36
CA ALA A 427 7.31 1.81 -4.87
C ALA A 427 7.17 0.31 -5.12
N PHE A 428 6.52 -0.43 -4.21
CA PHE A 428 6.18 -1.83 -4.44
C PHE A 428 5.37 -2.01 -5.73
N LEU A 429 4.23 -1.31 -5.88
CA LEU A 429 3.35 -1.45 -7.04
C LEU A 429 3.99 -0.97 -8.36
N ALA A 430 4.89 -0.01 -8.29
CA ALA A 430 5.69 0.48 -9.41
C ALA A 430 6.74 -0.55 -9.85
N SER A 431 7.28 -1.33 -8.92
CA SER A 431 8.41 -2.22 -9.19
C SER A 431 8.02 -3.56 -9.83
N PRO A 432 8.95 -4.25 -10.50
CA PRO A 432 8.76 -5.63 -10.98
C PRO A 432 8.33 -6.62 -9.88
N GLN A 433 8.58 -6.32 -8.59
CA GLN A 433 8.10 -7.13 -7.46
C GLN A 433 6.57 -7.28 -7.45
N ALA A 434 5.84 -6.31 -8.00
CA ALA A 434 4.39 -6.34 -8.13
C ALA A 434 3.93 -6.73 -9.54
N GLY A 435 4.76 -7.43 -10.33
CA GLY A 435 4.47 -7.76 -11.73
C GLY A 435 3.17 -8.55 -11.96
N GLY A 436 2.73 -9.31 -10.96
CA GLY A 436 1.46 -10.05 -10.98
C GLY A 436 0.27 -9.30 -10.38
N VAL A 437 0.44 -8.04 -9.94
CA VAL A 437 -0.62 -7.21 -9.37
C VAL A 437 -1.07 -6.22 -10.43
N ASN A 438 -2.32 -6.32 -10.89
CA ASN A 438 -2.89 -5.39 -11.87
C ASN A 438 -4.37 -5.11 -11.58
N GLY A 439 -4.78 -3.84 -11.70
CA GLY A 439 -6.12 -3.37 -11.35
C GLY A 439 -6.42 -3.30 -9.86
N ALA A 440 -5.42 -3.47 -9.00
CA ALA A 440 -5.58 -3.51 -7.56
C ALA A 440 -5.67 -2.11 -6.93
N VAL A 441 -6.42 -2.01 -5.82
CA VAL A 441 -6.48 -0.82 -4.96
C VAL A 441 -5.99 -1.18 -3.57
N LEU A 442 -4.73 -0.84 -3.28
CA LEU A 442 -4.09 -1.15 -2.01
C LEU A 442 -4.37 -0.05 -0.97
N ARG A 443 -5.08 -0.36 0.10
CA ARG A 443 -5.30 0.62 1.18
C ARG A 443 -4.08 0.69 2.10
N VAL A 444 -3.53 1.89 2.25
CA VAL A 444 -2.48 2.20 3.25
C VAL A 444 -3.14 2.97 4.38
N CYS A 445 -3.75 2.23 5.31
CA CYS A 445 -4.68 2.81 6.27
C CYS A 445 -4.60 2.23 7.69
N GLY A 446 -3.66 1.32 7.96
CA GLY A 446 -3.56 0.63 9.25
C GLY A 446 -4.83 -0.11 9.65
N GLN A 447 -5.57 -0.61 8.66
CA GLN A 447 -6.89 -1.22 8.80
C GLN A 447 -7.93 -0.26 9.41
N ASN A 448 -8.12 0.90 8.75
CA ASN A 448 -9.16 1.87 9.10
C ASN A 448 -10.55 1.19 9.15
N LEU A 449 -11.31 1.49 10.21
CA LEU A 449 -12.65 0.93 10.47
C LEU A 449 -13.67 1.22 9.37
N VAL A 450 -13.48 2.33 8.64
CA VAL A 450 -14.39 2.75 7.57
C VAL A 450 -13.97 2.10 6.23
N GLY A 451 -14.93 1.56 5.47
CA GLY A 451 -14.68 0.91 4.18
C GLY A 451 -15.96 0.44 3.48
N ARG A 452 -15.77 -0.18 2.30
CA ARG A 452 -16.75 -0.94 1.54
C ARG A 452 -16.21 -2.34 1.33
#